data_AF-A0A327VEW0-F1
#
_entry.id   AF-A0A327VEW0-F1
#
_cell.length_a   1.000
_cell.length_b   1.000
_cell.length_c   1.000
_cell.angle_alpha   90.00
_cell.angle_beta   90.00
_cell.angle_gamma   90.00
#
_symmetry.space_group_name_H-M   'P 1'
#
loop_
_entity.id
_entity.type
_entity.pdbx_description
1 polymer ?
#
loop_
_entity_poly.entity_id
_entity_poly.type
_entity_poly.pdbx_seq_one_letter_code
_entity_poly.pdbx_strand_id
1 'polypeptide(L)'
;MPDDLWERIEPLLPRKERRFRYPGRLPVPDRQVLCGILYVLHTDIQWEHLPKELGFGSGMTCWRRLRDWNEAGVWQRLHETLLAELNAQHGSTGPAAWLTPRTSGL
;
A
#
# COMPACT_ATOMS: atom_id res chain seq x y z
N MET A 1 -8.12 9.85 1.79
CA MET A 1 -6.74 9.51 2.19
C MET A 1 -5.98 10.80 2.46
N PRO A 2 -5.32 10.97 3.61
CA PRO A 2 -4.47 12.12 3.90
C PRO A 2 -3.32 12.30 2.89
N ASP A 3 -2.86 13.54 2.69
CA ASP A 3 -1.81 13.86 1.69
C ASP A 3 -0.45 13.30 2.10
N ASP A 4 -0.07 13.43 3.36
CA ASP A 4 1.18 12.93 3.94
C ASP A 4 1.33 11.41 3.80
N LEU A 5 0.23 10.66 3.94
CA LEU A 5 0.22 9.23 3.69
C LEU A 5 0.36 8.92 2.19
N TRP A 6 -0.31 9.70 1.35
CA TRP A 6 -0.24 9.52 -0.10
C TRP A 6 1.18 9.76 -0.63
N GLU A 7 1.87 10.79 -0.15
CA GLU A 7 3.26 11.11 -0.52
C GLU A 7 4.24 9.97 -0.23
N ARG A 8 3.96 9.15 0.80
CA ARG A 8 4.76 7.96 1.13
C ARG A 8 4.42 6.77 0.24
N ILE A 9 3.15 6.61 -0.14
CA ILE A 9 2.67 5.46 -0.92
C ILE A 9 2.96 5.63 -2.41
N GLU A 10 2.75 6.83 -2.95
CA GLU A 10 2.87 7.12 -4.39
C GLU A 10 4.19 6.63 -5.02
N PRO A 11 5.38 6.82 -4.39
CA PRO A 11 6.65 6.34 -4.93
C PRO A 11 6.76 4.82 -5.03
N LEU A 12 5.97 4.07 -4.26
CA LEU A 12 5.97 2.61 -4.27
C LEU A 12 5.16 2.04 -5.44
N LEU A 13 4.24 2.85 -6.00
CA LEU A 13 3.34 2.40 -7.05
C LEU A 13 4.07 2.30 -8.40
N PRO A 14 3.85 1.22 -9.17
CA PRO A 14 4.44 1.08 -10.49
C PRO A 14 3.88 2.15 -11.42
N ARG A 15 4.78 2.93 -12.04
CA ARG A 15 4.40 3.90 -13.09
C ARG A 15 4.04 3.13 -14.35
N LYS A 16 2.77 3.16 -14.73
CA LYS A 16 2.31 2.56 -15.99
C LYS A 16 2.51 3.53 -17.13
N GLU A 17 3.42 3.19 -18.05
CA GLU A 17 3.63 3.99 -19.25
C GLU A 17 2.36 4.01 -20.11
N ARG A 18 1.93 5.21 -20.47
CA ARG A 18 0.79 5.40 -21.38
C ARG A 18 1.26 5.09 -22.79
N ARG A 19 0.49 4.26 -23.51
CA ARG A 19 0.76 4.00 -24.93
C ARG A 19 0.73 5.31 -25.71
N PHE A 20 1.78 5.57 -26.49
CA PHE A 20 1.91 6.79 -27.29
C PHE A 20 0.84 6.88 -28.39
N ARG A 21 0.57 5.76 -29.09
CA ARG A 21 -0.41 5.69 -30.17
C ARG A 21 -1.73 5.08 -29.67
N TYR A 22 -2.85 5.75 -29.97
CA TYR A 22 -4.21 5.39 -29.54
C TYR A 22 -4.30 5.10 -28.03
N PRO A 23 -4.02 6.09 -27.17
CA PRO A 23 -3.91 5.88 -25.73
C PRO A 23 -5.20 5.44 -25.03
N GLY A 24 -6.34 5.49 -25.72
CA GLY A 24 -7.66 5.19 -25.13
C GLY A 24 -8.05 6.21 -24.05
N ARG A 25 -8.98 5.80 -23.19
CA ARG A 25 -9.46 6.60 -22.05
C ARG A 25 -8.34 6.84 -21.05
N LEU A 26 -8.29 8.05 -20.48
CA LEU A 26 -7.37 8.38 -19.39
C LEU A 26 -7.57 7.40 -18.21
N PRO A 27 -6.48 6.85 -17.64
CA PRO A 27 -6.57 6.00 -16.46
C PRO A 27 -7.17 6.77 -15.28
N VAL A 28 -7.89 6.06 -14.42
CA VAL A 28 -8.28 6.61 -13.11
C VAL A 28 -7.02 6.85 -12.29
N PRO A 29 -6.85 8.03 -11.65
CA PRO A 29 -5.72 8.34 -10.79
C PRO A 29 -5.50 7.30 -9.70
N ASP A 30 -4.24 6.96 -9.45
CA ASP A 30 -3.87 5.88 -8.55
C ASP A 30 -4.37 6.10 -7.12
N ARG A 31 -4.37 7.36 -6.65
CA ARG A 31 -4.92 7.74 -5.34
C ARG A 31 -6.40 7.41 -5.22
N GLN A 32 -7.18 7.68 -6.27
CA GLN A 32 -8.62 7.37 -6.29
C GLN A 32 -8.84 5.86 -6.31
N VAL A 33 -8.05 5.14 -7.08
CA VAL A 33 -8.12 3.67 -7.13
C VAL A 33 -7.77 3.05 -5.78
N LEU A 34 -6.71 3.53 -5.12
CA LEU A 34 -6.35 3.07 -3.78
C LEU A 34 -7.45 3.36 -2.76
N CYS A 35 -8.06 4.55 -2.81
CA CYS A 35 -9.22 4.86 -1.96
C CYS A 35 -10.39 3.90 -2.22
N GLY A 36 -10.67 3.57 -3.49
CA GLY A 36 -11.70 2.59 -3.86
C GLY A 36 -11.41 1.18 -3.37
N ILE A 37 -10.16 0.71 -3.49
CA ILE A 37 -9.72 -0.58 -2.95
C ILE A 37 -9.95 -0.62 -1.44
N LEU A 38 -9.46 0.39 -0.71
CA LEU A 38 -9.59 0.44 0.75
C LEU A 38 -11.06 0.51 1.18
N TYR A 39 -11.90 1.24 0.45
CA TYR A 39 -13.33 1.30 0.72
C TYR A 39 -13.98 -0.08 0.62
N VAL A 40 -13.75 -0.80 -0.48
CA VAL A 40 -14.29 -2.15 -0.69
C VAL A 40 -13.82 -3.10 0.41
N LEU A 41 -12.53 -3.09 0.72
CA LEU A 41 -11.95 -3.97 1.75
C LEU A 41 -12.44 -3.63 3.17
N HIS A 42 -12.70 -2.36 3.48
CA HIS A 42 -13.16 -1.93 4.80
C HIS A 42 -14.65 -2.21 5.02
N THR A 43 -15.45 -2.07 3.96
CA THR A 43 -16.91 -2.26 4.00
C THR A 43 -17.35 -3.69 3.66
N ASP A 44 -16.43 -4.52 3.18
CA ASP A 44 -16.66 -5.90 2.72
C ASP A 44 -17.76 -6.05 1.65
N ILE A 45 -17.95 -5.01 0.83
CA ILE A 45 -18.92 -5.06 -0.28
C ILE A 45 -18.32 -5.76 -1.50
N GLN A 46 -19.19 -6.23 -2.40
CA GLN A 46 -18.73 -6.70 -3.70
C GLN A 46 -18.20 -5.54 -4.55
N TRP A 47 -17.18 -5.80 -5.38
CA TRP A 47 -16.58 -4.81 -6.28
C TRP A 47 -17.61 -4.11 -7.17
N GLU A 48 -18.62 -4.83 -7.65
CA GLU A 48 -19.68 -4.28 -8.51
C GLU A 48 -20.59 -3.27 -7.80
N HIS A 49 -20.63 -3.31 -6.46
CA HIS A 49 -21.41 -2.42 -5.61
C HIS A 49 -20.65 -1.18 -5.13
N LEU A 50 -19.41 -0.97 -5.57
CA LEU A 50 -18.66 0.25 -5.26
C LEU A 50 -19.44 1.48 -5.78
N PRO A 51 -19.87 2.41 -4.90
CA PRO A 51 -20.66 3.56 -5.31
C PRO A 51 -19.91 4.45 -6.30
N LYS A 52 -20.53 4.73 -7.44
CA LYS A 52 -19.90 5.51 -8.52
C LYS A 52 -19.81 7.00 -8.17
N GLU A 53 -20.68 7.49 -7.27
CA GLU A 53 -20.71 8.90 -6.86
C GLU A 53 -19.43 9.31 -6.11
N LEU A 54 -18.71 8.35 -5.53
CA LEU A 54 -17.45 8.58 -4.80
C LEU A 54 -16.26 8.87 -5.73
N GLY A 55 -16.40 8.66 -7.04
CA GLY A 55 -15.38 9.01 -8.02
C GLY A 55 -14.13 8.12 -8.03
N PHE A 56 -14.16 6.94 -7.40
CA PHE A 56 -13.02 6.01 -7.36
C PHE A 56 -12.80 5.21 -8.66
N GLY A 57 -13.65 5.42 -9.67
CA GLY A 57 -13.75 4.57 -10.84
C GLY A 57 -14.67 3.37 -10.60
N SER A 58 -14.59 2.36 -11.48
CA SER A 58 -15.37 1.13 -11.29
C SER A 58 -14.68 0.20 -10.30
N GLY A 59 -15.43 -0.61 -9.55
CA GLY A 59 -14.80 -1.61 -8.68
C GLY A 59 -13.99 -2.64 -9.45
N MET A 60 -14.33 -2.96 -10.70
CA MET A 60 -13.47 -3.80 -11.56
C MET A 60 -12.14 -3.12 -11.91
N THR A 61 -12.10 -1.80 -12.06
CA THR A 61 -10.84 -1.04 -12.19
C THR A 61 -10.00 -1.17 -10.92
N CYS A 62 -10.64 -1.07 -9.75
CA CYS A 62 -10.00 -1.24 -8.45
C CYS A 62 -9.43 -2.64 -8.28
N TRP A 63 -10.23 -3.68 -8.55
CA TRP A 63 -9.81 -5.07 -8.46
C TRP A 63 -8.62 -5.40 -9.39
N ARG A 64 -8.68 -4.97 -10.66
CA ARG A 64 -7.56 -5.17 -11.60
C ARG A 64 -6.28 -4.49 -11.08
N ARG A 65 -6.42 -3.28 -10.53
CA ARG A 65 -5.28 -2.56 -9.98
C ARG A 65 -4.71 -3.22 -8.73
N LEU A 66 -5.58 -3.68 -7.82
CA LEU A 66 -5.19 -4.45 -6.64
C LEU A 66 -4.36 -5.67 -7.04
N ARG A 67 -4.81 -6.42 -8.04
CA ARG A 67 -4.08 -7.57 -8.58
C ARG A 67 -2.74 -7.17 -9.19
N ASP A 68 -2.72 -6.20 -10.10
CA ASP A 68 -1.50 -5.73 -10.76
C ASP A 68 -0.46 -5.21 -9.73
N TRP A 69 -0.92 -4.51 -8.67
CA TRP A 69 -0.06 -4.04 -7.58
C TRP A 69 0.43 -5.15 -6.67
N ASN A 70 -0.39 -6.18 -6.47
CA ASN A 70 0.02 -7.37 -5.73
C ASN A 70 1.14 -8.12 -6.46
N GLU A 71 0.98 -8.34 -7.77
CA GLU A 71 2.00 -8.95 -8.63
C GLU A 71 3.28 -8.10 -8.69
N ALA A 72 3.15 -6.77 -8.64
CA ALA A 72 4.29 -5.85 -8.59
C ALA A 72 4.91 -5.67 -7.18
N GLY A 73 4.47 -6.44 -6.17
CA GLY A 73 5.01 -6.39 -4.82
C GLY A 73 4.82 -5.06 -4.09
N VAL A 74 3.79 -4.28 -4.46
CA VAL A 74 3.51 -2.96 -3.85
C VAL A 74 3.21 -3.11 -2.37
N TRP A 75 2.36 -4.07 -2.01
CA TRP A 75 1.93 -4.28 -0.62
C TRP A 75 3.07 -4.71 0.29
N GLN A 76 3.97 -5.55 -0.22
CA GLN A 76 5.17 -5.96 0.51
C GLN A 76 6.07 -4.76 0.80
N ARG A 77 6.38 -3.95 -0.22
CA ARG A 77 7.21 -2.75 -0.06
C ARG A 77 6.58 -1.75 0.90
N LEU A 78 5.26 -1.56 0.82
CA LEU A 78 4.52 -0.70 1.74
C LEU A 78 4.63 -1.19 3.19
N HIS A 79 4.47 -2.49 3.42
CA HIS A 79 4.63 -3.09 4.75
C HIS A 79 6.06 -2.91 5.30
N GLU A 80 7.08 -3.16 4.48
CA GLU A 80 8.49 -2.98 4.84
C GLU A 80 8.82 -1.52 5.18
N THR A 81 8.32 -0.55 4.39
CA THR A 81 8.50 0.88 4.66
C THR A 81 7.88 1.29 6.00
N LEU A 82 6.62 0.91 6.24
CA LEU A 82 5.95 1.24 7.50
C LEU A 82 6.64 0.58 8.70
N LEU A 83 7.09 -0.67 8.56
CA LEU A 83 7.82 -1.37 9.62
C LEU A 83 9.17 -0.69 9.91
N ALA A 84 9.90 -0.26 8.89
CA ALA A 84 11.15 0.47 9.05
C ALA A 84 10.93 1.82 9.77
N GLU A 85 9.88 2.57 9.41
CA GLU A 85 9.50 3.81 10.09
C GLU A 85 9.17 3.57 11.56
N LEU A 86 8.37 2.54 11.87
CA LEU A 86 8.03 2.18 13.25
C LEU A 86 9.29 1.78 14.04
N ASN A 87 10.18 0.98 13.47
CA ASN A 87 11.42 0.58 14.13
C ASN A 87 12.36 1.77 14.41
N ALA A 88 12.40 2.74 13.49
CA ALA A 88 13.17 3.97 13.67
C ALA A 88 12.59 4.85 14.79
N GLN A 89 11.26 4.93 14.89
CA GLN A 89 10.57 5.66 15.97
C GLN A 89 10.74 4.99 17.34
N HIS A 90 10.74 3.65 17.38
CA HIS A 90 10.91 2.88 18.60
C HIS A 90 12.37 2.60 18.98
N GLY A 91 13.34 3.23 18.29
CA GLY A 91 14.75 3.32 18.66
C GLY A 91 15.33 2.11 19.37
N SER A 92 15.84 1.13 18.62
CA SER A 92 16.65 0.02 19.17
C SER A 92 16.04 -0.65 20.41
N THR A 93 15.15 -1.61 20.22
CA THR A 93 15.21 -2.78 21.11
C THR A 93 16.49 -3.50 20.72
N GLY A 94 17.63 -3.04 21.26
CA GLY A 94 18.89 -3.78 21.19
C GLY A 94 18.63 -5.22 21.63
N PRO A 95 19.40 -6.21 21.14
CA PRO A 95 19.18 -7.59 21.54
C PRO A 95 19.17 -7.66 23.05
N ALA A 96 17.97 -7.90 23.59
CA ALA A 96 17.72 -8.65 24.80
C ALA A 96 18.97 -8.82 25.68
N ALA A 97 19.27 -7.83 26.52
CA ALA A 97 20.35 -7.92 27.51
C ALA A 97 20.13 -9.04 28.55
N TRP A 98 19.10 -9.88 28.37
CA TRP A 98 18.81 -11.09 29.12
C TRP A 98 19.49 -12.36 28.57
N LEU A 99 20.28 -12.28 27.49
CA LEU A 99 21.02 -13.42 26.92
C LEU A 99 22.50 -13.54 27.32
N THR A 100 23.02 -12.73 28.25
CA THR A 100 24.35 -13.01 28.82
C THR A 100 24.23 -13.99 29.99
N PRO A 101 24.75 -15.23 29.91
CA PRO A 101 24.92 -16.05 31.09
C PRO A 101 25.94 -15.35 31.98
N ARG A 102 25.53 -14.95 33.18
CA ARG A 102 26.46 -14.50 34.22
C ARG A 102 27.28 -15.72 34.63
N THR A 103 28.43 -15.92 34.00
CA THR A 103 29.46 -16.86 34.47
C THR A 103 29.91 -16.37 35.84
N SER A 104 29.30 -16.96 36.87
CA SER A 104 29.73 -16.80 38.25
C SER A 104 30.98 -17.65 38.40
N GLY A 105 32.12 -17.00 38.61
CA GLY A 105 33.36 -17.68 38.94
C GLY A 105 33.24 -18.36 40.30
N LEU A 106 33.67 -19.61 40.34
CA LEU A 106 34.27 -20.31 41.48
C LEU A 106 35.32 -21.27 40.94
#